data_AF-A0A831U6N1-F1
#
_entry.id   AF-A0A831U6N1-F1
#
_cell.length_a   1.000
_cell.length_b   1.000
_cell.length_c   1.000
_cell.angle_alpha   90.00
_cell.angle_beta   90.00
_cell.angle_gamma   90.00
#
_symmetry.space_group_name_H-M   'P 1'
#
loop_
_entity.id
_entity.type
_entity.pdbx_description
1 polymer ?
#
loop_
_entity_poly.entity_id
_entity_poly.type
_entity_poly.pdbx_seq_one_letter_code
_entity_poly.pdbx_strand_id
1 'polypeptide(L)'
;MDGLSIAKEESAAEGGTLVLRVGGELTIPCAGQFREALLGAFDGAGKVIINLDGVRAVDITGLQLLCSAHRTANAREKGFGVEGVTNPAVAEAAGLAGFRRHVGCAADVGKTCIWIGGYE
;
A
#
# COMPACT_ATOMS: atom_id res chain seq x y z
N MET A 1 2.29 21.36 8.55
CA MET A 1 1.68 20.04 8.31
C MET A 1 1.82 19.81 6.85
N ASP A 2 2.72 18.90 6.49
CA ASP A 2 2.95 18.64 5.08
C ASP A 2 1.93 17.59 4.63
N GLY A 3 1.02 18.01 3.77
CA GLY A 3 -0.10 17.18 3.33
C GLY A 3 0.32 15.94 2.55
N LEU A 4 -0.62 15.00 2.42
CA LEU A 4 -0.48 13.82 1.59
C LEU A 4 -0.49 14.19 0.09
N SER A 5 0.54 13.75 -0.63
CA SER A 5 0.61 13.80 -2.09
C SER A 5 0.48 12.40 -2.67
N ILE A 6 -0.29 12.26 -3.74
CA ILE A 6 -0.49 10.99 -4.46
C ILE A 6 -0.41 11.27 -5.96
N ALA A 7 0.58 10.70 -6.63
CA ALA A 7 0.69 10.72 -8.09
C ALA A 7 0.42 9.34 -8.68
N LYS A 8 -0.25 9.30 -9.83
CA LYS A 8 -0.58 8.08 -10.57
C LYS A 8 0.37 7.92 -11.75
N GLU A 9 0.91 6.73 -11.93
CA GLU A 9 1.74 6.37 -13.08
C GLU A 9 1.29 5.02 -13.64
N GLU A 10 0.84 5.02 -14.89
CA GLU A 10 0.34 3.82 -15.57
C GLU A 10 1.45 3.21 -16.45
N SER A 11 1.57 1.88 -16.41
CA SER A 11 2.44 1.13 -17.31
C SER A 11 1.63 0.43 -18.39
N ALA A 12 2.09 0.53 -19.65
CA ALA A 12 1.40 0.07 -20.85
C ALA A 12 1.41 -1.47 -21.07
N ALA A 13 1.71 -2.28 -20.06
CA ALA A 13 1.73 -3.73 -20.17
C ALA A 13 0.32 -4.35 -20.15
N GLU A 14 0.14 -5.49 -20.83
CA GLU A 14 -1.13 -6.25 -20.83
C GLU A 14 -1.55 -6.61 -19.39
N GLY A 15 -2.77 -6.20 -19.01
CA GLY A 15 -3.29 -6.33 -17.65
C GLY A 15 -3.19 -5.05 -16.79
N GLY A 16 -2.51 -4.00 -17.28
CA GLY A 16 -2.48 -2.64 -16.71
C GLY A 16 -1.95 -2.58 -15.27
N THR A 17 -0.68 -2.18 -15.10
CA THR A 17 -0.13 -1.88 -13.77
C THR A 17 -0.25 -0.40 -13.49
N LEU A 18 -0.83 -0.04 -12.34
CA LEU A 18 -0.91 1.34 -11.85
C LEU A 18 -0.05 1.50 -10.59
N VAL A 19 0.88 2.44 -10.63
CA VAL A 19 1.70 2.83 -9.49
C VAL A 19 1.12 4.09 -8.86
N LEU A 20 0.86 4.04 -7.55
CA LEU A 20 0.54 5.21 -6.73
C LEU A 20 1.80 5.63 -5.97
N ARG A 21 2.41 6.74 -6.38
CA ARG A 21 3.54 7.34 -5.65
C ARG A 21 3.01 8.21 -4.53
N VAL A 22 3.29 7.82 -3.30
CA VAL A 22 2.79 8.46 -2.09
C VAL A 22 3.92 9.22 -1.41
N GLY A 23 3.67 10.48 -1.09
CA GLY A 23 4.63 11.32 -0.37
C GLY A 23 3.99 12.19 0.70
N GLY A 24 4.80 12.62 1.68
CA GLY A 24 4.33 13.41 2.81
C GLY A 24 3.92 12.56 4.01
N GLU A 25 2.87 12.96 4.71
CA GLU A 25 2.39 12.30 5.94
C GLU A 25 1.18 11.40 5.65
N LEU A 26 1.34 10.09 5.90
CA LEU A 26 0.28 9.09 5.74
C LEU A 26 -0.36 8.78 7.10
N THR A 27 -1.07 9.76 7.65
CA THR A 27 -1.69 9.70 8.99
C THR A 27 -3.21 9.82 8.92
N ILE A 28 -3.90 9.66 10.05
CA ILE A 28 -5.38 9.72 10.18
C ILE A 28 -6.04 10.87 9.38
N PRO A 29 -5.54 12.13 9.40
CA PRO A 29 -6.16 13.23 8.66
C PRO A 29 -6.28 12.98 7.14
N CYS A 30 -5.38 12.19 6.57
CA CYS A 30 -5.35 11.89 5.14
C CYS A 30 -5.95 10.51 4.79
N ALA A 31 -6.50 9.79 5.77
CA ALA A 31 -7.02 8.44 5.60
C ALA A 31 -8.14 8.35 4.55
N GLY A 32 -9.02 9.35 4.48
CA GLY A 32 -10.09 9.43 3.47
C GLY A 32 -9.53 9.52 2.05
N GLN A 33 -8.65 10.50 1.82
CA GLN A 33 -7.97 10.71 0.54
C GLN A 33 -7.21 9.46 0.09
N PHE A 34 -6.46 8.83 0.99
CA PHE A 34 -5.70 7.62 0.66
C PHE A 34 -6.60 6.44 0.32
N ARG A 35 -7.67 6.22 1.11
CA ARG A 35 -8.65 5.17 0.85
C ARG A 35 -9.31 5.32 -0.52
N GLU A 36 -9.71 6.53 -0.89
CA GLU A 36 -10.32 6.81 -2.19
C GLU A 36 -9.35 6.55 -3.34
N ALA A 37 -8.09 6.96 -3.19
CA ALA A 37 -7.05 6.69 -4.18
C ALA A 37 -6.82 5.18 -4.39
N LEU A 38 -6.77 4.40 -3.30
CA LEU A 38 -6.63 2.94 -3.35
C LEU A 38 -7.79 2.27 -4.08
N LEU A 39 -9.03 2.64 -3.74
CA LEU A 39 -10.22 2.06 -4.38
C LEU A 39 -10.27 2.40 -5.88
N GLY A 40 -10.03 3.67 -6.25
CA GLY A 40 -10.02 4.08 -7.64
C GLY A 40 -8.92 3.39 -8.46
N ALA A 41 -7.77 3.08 -7.85
CA ALA A 41 -6.71 2.33 -8.50
C ALA A 41 -7.14 0.89 -8.84
N PHE A 42 -7.86 0.23 -7.93
CA PHE A 42 -8.42 -1.10 -8.17
C PHE A 42 -9.57 -1.11 -9.18
N ASP A 43 -10.12 0.02 -9.59
CA ASP A 43 -11.15 0.03 -10.63
C ASP A 43 -10.53 0.09 -12.04
N GLY A 44 -9.33 0.66 -12.18
CA GLY A 44 -8.67 0.89 -13.47
C GLY A 44 -7.52 -0.07 -13.84
N ALA A 45 -6.99 -0.85 -12.90
CA ALA A 45 -5.77 -1.67 -13.11
C ALA A 45 -5.94 -3.11 -12.64
N GLY A 46 -5.25 -4.08 -13.29
CA GLY A 46 -5.18 -5.47 -12.84
C GLY A 46 -4.14 -5.68 -11.73
N LYS A 47 -3.11 -4.83 -11.66
CA LYS A 47 -2.10 -4.77 -10.59
C LYS A 47 -1.95 -3.34 -10.07
N VAL A 48 -1.93 -3.16 -8.75
CA VAL A 48 -1.69 -1.87 -8.10
C VAL A 48 -0.41 -1.94 -7.26
N ILE A 49 0.51 -1.00 -7.46
CA ILE A 49 1.72 -0.85 -6.65
C ILE A 49 1.64 0.47 -5.88
N ILE A 50 1.91 0.43 -4.57
CA ILE A 50 2.03 1.64 -3.75
C ILE A 50 3.50 1.91 -3.50
N ASN A 51 4.04 3.01 -4.02
CA ASN A 51 5.40 3.42 -3.73
C ASN A 51 5.42 4.39 -2.55
N LEU A 52 6.10 4.01 -1.46
CA LEU A 52 6.17 4.76 -0.21
C LEU A 52 7.51 5.49 0.00
N ASP A 53 8.36 5.60 -1.02
CA ASP A 53 9.70 6.21 -0.87
C ASP A 53 9.61 7.70 -0.47
N GLY A 54 8.54 8.39 -0.85
CA GLY A 54 8.29 9.79 -0.49
C GLY A 54 7.63 10.01 0.88
N VAL A 55 7.23 8.95 1.58
CA VAL A 55 6.54 9.05 2.87
C VAL A 55 7.52 9.44 3.97
N ARG A 56 7.15 10.42 4.79
CA ARG A 56 7.98 10.94 5.90
C ARG A 56 7.41 10.64 7.28
N ALA A 57 6.12 10.33 7.36
CA ALA A 57 5.47 9.85 8.57
C ALA A 57 4.30 8.94 8.19
N VAL A 58 4.04 7.92 9.01
CA VAL A 58 2.87 7.05 8.86
C VAL A 58 2.43 6.59 10.25
N ASP A 59 1.13 6.49 10.47
CA ASP A 59 0.57 5.96 11.71
C ASP A 59 -0.14 4.61 11.48
N ILE A 60 -0.74 4.08 12.55
CA ILE A 60 -1.46 2.81 12.49
C ILE A 60 -2.59 2.82 11.45
N THR A 61 -3.24 3.96 11.21
CA THR A 61 -4.32 4.06 10.24
C THR A 61 -3.79 3.95 8.81
N GLY A 62 -2.66 4.57 8.49
CA GLY A 62 -1.98 4.39 7.21
C GLY A 62 -1.62 2.92 6.96
N LEU A 63 -1.02 2.25 7.95
CA LEU A 63 -0.65 0.83 7.86
C LEU A 63 -1.88 -0.08 7.71
N GLN A 64 -2.96 0.20 8.44
CA GLN A 64 -4.22 -0.55 8.33
C GLN A 64 -4.84 -0.41 6.94
N LEU A 65 -4.76 0.76 6.31
CA LEU A 65 -5.26 0.96 4.95
C LEU A 65 -4.47 0.15 3.92
N LEU A 66 -3.14 0.06 4.04
CA LEU A 66 -2.32 -0.84 3.19
C LEU A 66 -2.72 -2.30 3.37
N CYS A 67 -2.93 -2.73 4.62
CA CYS A 67 -3.41 -4.05 4.97
C CYS A 67 -4.79 -4.35 4.34
N SER A 68 -5.71 -3.39 4.46
CA SER A 68 -7.05 -3.47 3.88
C SER A 68 -7.01 -3.54 2.37
N ALA A 69 -6.16 -2.74 1.72
CA ALA A 69 -5.95 -2.72 0.28
C ALA A 69 -5.48 -4.08 -0.24
N HIS A 70 -4.48 -4.69 0.40
CA HIS A 70 -4.03 -6.05 0.06
C HIS A 70 -5.19 -7.07 0.12
N ARG A 71 -6.00 -7.06 1.20
CA ARG A 71 -7.15 -7.96 1.28
C ARG A 71 -8.21 -7.67 0.21
N THR A 72 -8.43 -6.40 -0.13
CA THR A 72 -9.35 -6.01 -1.20
C THR A 72 -8.85 -6.49 -2.56
N ALA A 73 -7.55 -6.41 -2.82
CA ALA A 73 -6.94 -6.95 -4.03
C ALA A 73 -7.20 -8.46 -4.13
N ASN A 74 -6.94 -9.21 -3.07
CA ASN A 74 -7.20 -10.66 -3.03
C ASN A 74 -8.67 -10.98 -3.28
N ALA A 75 -9.59 -10.25 -2.65
CA ALA A 75 -11.03 -10.44 -2.85
C ALA A 75 -11.52 -10.07 -4.27
N ARG A 76 -10.79 -9.22 -4.98
CA ARG A 76 -11.07 -8.80 -6.37
C ARG A 76 -10.22 -9.54 -7.39
N GLU A 77 -9.42 -10.53 -6.98
CA GLU A 77 -8.48 -11.28 -7.82
C GLU A 77 -7.49 -10.37 -8.56
N LYS A 78 -7.02 -9.30 -7.90
CA LYS A 78 -6.06 -8.32 -8.43
C LYS A 78 -4.69 -8.45 -7.77
N GLY A 79 -3.64 -8.07 -8.49
CA GLY A 79 -2.30 -7.94 -7.95
C GLY A 79 -2.18 -6.69 -7.05
N PHE A 80 -1.46 -6.83 -5.93
CA PHE A 80 -1.14 -5.71 -5.06
C PHE A 80 0.28 -5.84 -4.52
N GLY A 81 1.06 -4.76 -4.58
CA GLY A 81 2.41 -4.70 -4.03
C GLY A 81 2.70 -3.33 -3.41
N VAL A 82 3.75 -3.27 -2.62
CA VAL A 82 4.20 -2.04 -1.96
C VAL A 82 5.71 -1.90 -2.10
N GLU A 83 6.15 -0.80 -2.68
CA GLU A 83 7.56 -0.43 -2.73
C GLU A 83 7.87 0.54 -1.58
N GLY A 84 9.14 0.62 -1.17
CA GLY A 84 9.56 1.54 -0.12
C GLY A 84 9.18 1.12 1.30
N VAL A 85 8.90 -0.16 1.55
CA VAL A 85 8.62 -0.66 2.91
C VAL A 85 9.82 -0.62 3.85
N THR A 86 11.03 -0.50 3.29
CA THR A 86 12.27 -0.27 4.02
C THR A 86 12.51 1.20 4.33
N ASN A 87 11.66 2.12 3.84
CA ASN A 87 11.65 3.52 4.26
C ASN A 87 11.62 3.57 5.79
N PRO A 88 12.55 4.28 6.46
CA PRO A 88 12.66 4.30 7.91
C PRO A 88 11.35 4.63 8.63
N ALA A 89 10.59 5.62 8.15
CA ALA A 89 9.33 6.03 8.77
C ALA A 89 8.28 4.90 8.71
N VAL A 90 8.23 4.18 7.59
CA VAL A 90 7.31 3.04 7.37
C VAL A 90 7.76 1.82 8.15
N ALA A 91 9.05 1.47 8.07
CA ALA A 91 9.61 0.31 8.72
C ALA A 91 9.54 0.40 10.24
N GLU A 92 9.80 1.57 10.81
CA GLU A 92 9.69 1.84 12.25
C GLU A 92 8.24 1.72 12.72
N ALA A 93 7.31 2.44 12.08
CA ALA A 93 5.90 2.38 12.42
C ALA A 93 5.32 0.95 12.32
N ALA A 94 5.67 0.22 11.26
CA ALA A 94 5.25 -1.17 11.08
C ALA A 94 5.84 -2.11 12.15
N GLY A 95 7.06 -1.83 12.62
CA GLY A 95 7.68 -2.55 13.74
C GLY A 95 6.95 -2.30 15.05
N LEU A 96 6.77 -1.02 15.40
CA LEU A 96 6.11 -0.59 16.65
C LEU A 96 4.65 -1.05 16.72
N ALA A 97 3.93 -1.02 15.59
CA ALA A 97 2.52 -1.40 15.51
C ALA A 97 2.31 -2.93 15.37
N GLY A 98 3.38 -3.74 15.35
CA GLY A 98 3.28 -5.20 15.27
C GLY A 98 2.84 -5.73 13.89
N PHE A 99 3.08 -4.95 12.83
CA PHE A 99 2.73 -5.35 11.46
C PHE A 99 3.78 -6.27 10.84
N ARG A 100 5.04 -6.26 11.30
CA ARG A 100 6.08 -7.20 10.82
C ARG A 100 5.66 -8.63 11.13
N ARG A 101 5.53 -9.46 10.09
CA ARG A 101 5.00 -10.83 10.20
C ARG A 101 6.01 -11.84 9.68
N HIS A 102 5.83 -13.09 10.12
CA HIS A 102 6.50 -14.27 9.59
C HIS A 102 5.57 -15.12 8.71
N VAL A 103 4.24 -14.93 8.85
CA VAL A 103 3.19 -15.58 8.05
C VAL A 103 2.21 -14.51 7.57
N GLY A 104 1.80 -14.61 6.31
CA GLY A 104 0.86 -13.69 5.68
C GLY A 104 -0.49 -13.63 6.41
N CYS A 105 -1.31 -12.64 6.06
CA CYS A 105 -2.66 -12.56 6.66
C CYS A 105 -3.53 -13.76 6.22
N ALA A 106 -4.56 -14.11 6.98
CA ALA A 106 -5.43 -15.25 6.65
C ALA A 106 -6.13 -15.15 5.28
N ALA A 107 -6.26 -13.94 4.73
CA ALA A 107 -6.81 -13.69 3.40
C ALA A 107 -5.75 -13.83 2.27
N ASP A 108 -4.48 -14.08 2.61
CA ASP A 108 -3.37 -14.19 1.67
C ASP A 108 -3.23 -15.61 1.11
N VAL A 109 -4.05 -15.94 0.11
CA VAL A 109 -3.97 -17.23 -0.58
C VAL A 109 -2.73 -17.30 -1.48
N GLY A 110 -2.32 -16.16 -2.04
CA GLY A 110 -1.20 -16.06 -2.99
C GLY A 110 0.19 -16.02 -2.35
N LYS A 111 0.28 -15.93 -1.02
CA LYS A 111 1.52 -15.67 -0.27
C LYS A 111 2.20 -14.34 -0.68
N THR A 112 1.40 -13.35 -1.05
CA THR A 112 1.82 -12.02 -1.49
C THR A 112 1.60 -10.95 -0.42
N CYS A 113 1.41 -11.35 0.84
CA CYS A 113 1.22 -10.39 1.92
C CYS A 113 2.45 -9.49 2.04
N ILE A 114 2.20 -8.19 1.92
CA ILE A 114 3.21 -7.15 1.99
C ILE A 114 4.06 -7.30 3.26
N TRP A 115 3.44 -7.60 4.40
CA TRP A 115 4.14 -7.64 5.69
C TRP A 115 5.09 -8.82 5.93
N ILE A 116 5.18 -9.77 4.99
CA ILE A 116 6.15 -10.88 5.02
C ILE A 116 7.19 -10.81 3.89
N GLY A 117 7.16 -9.77 3.05
CA GLY A 117 8.09 -9.64 1.91
C GLY A 117 7.46 -9.77 0.52
N GLY A 118 6.12 -9.88 0.40
CA GLY A 118 5.43 -10.08 -0.88
C GLY A 118 5.38 -8.85 -1.79
N TYR A 119 6.55 -8.30 -2.15
CA TYR A 119 6.69 -7.03 -2.88
C TYR A 119 7.13 -7.16 -4.35
N GLU A 120 7.03 -8.36 -4.95
CA GLU A 120 7.54 -8.65 -6.31
C GLU A 120 6.67 -8.13 -7.48
#